data_AF-A0A9W9R1C7-F1
#
_entry.id   AF-A0A9W9R1C7-F1
#
_cell.length_a   1.000
_cell.length_b   1.000
_cell.length_c   1.000
_cell.angle_alpha   90.00
_cell.angle_beta   90.00
_cell.angle_gamma   90.00
#
_symmetry.space_group_name_H-M   'P 1'
#
loop_
_entity.id
_entity.type
_entity.pdbx_description
1 polymer ?
#
loop_
_entity_poly.entity_id
_entity_poly.type
_entity_poly.pdbx_seq_one_letter_code
_entity_poly.pdbx_strand_id
1 'polypeptide(L)'
;MQCLFDTYLLELNRWKYSLPPELKVDRSTKKNMFPHAYILNMSYHTSIILLCKPFLPKQKQHRASAESHNGADKASKTAMLLCAESAKEIATLSQQYRSAFSSFRRSPITATHCTLSAALVTVQAYHLGHTQSQTSTKHLLETFSKTLEELSDSWLPARRYWNSIRQIDQGFGRAGVVETDIIRPTGIRGYYKSTALLTGLASWRRQIST
;
A
#
# COMPACT_ATOMS: atom_id res chain seq x y z
N MET A 1 -13.12 -1.18 21.20
CA MET A 1 -12.60 -0.73 19.90
C MET A 1 -12.45 -1.86 18.88
N GLN A 2 -12.03 -3.08 19.29
CA GLN A 2 -11.87 -4.23 18.39
C GLN A 2 -13.19 -4.74 17.78
N CYS A 3 -14.27 -4.79 18.55
CA CYS A 3 -15.61 -5.16 18.08
C CYS A 3 -16.11 -4.32 16.88
N LEU A 4 -15.84 -3.01 16.86
CA LEU A 4 -16.22 -2.17 15.72
C LEU A 4 -15.46 -2.56 14.45
N PHE A 5 -14.15 -2.79 14.56
CA PHE A 5 -13.32 -3.21 13.43
C PHE A 5 -13.80 -4.53 12.83
N ASP A 6 -14.12 -5.51 13.69
CA ASP A 6 -14.61 -6.81 13.27
C ASP A 6 -16.00 -6.71 12.60
N THR A 7 -16.89 -5.88 13.14
CA THR A 7 -18.21 -5.59 12.53
C THR A 7 -18.08 -4.95 11.15
N TYR A 8 -17.22 -3.94 10.99
CA TYR A 8 -17.01 -3.28 9.69
C TYR A 8 -16.39 -4.23 8.65
N LEU A 9 -15.45 -5.07 9.04
CA LEU A 9 -14.89 -6.10 8.16
C LEU A 9 -15.94 -7.13 7.75
N LEU A 10 -16.81 -7.54 8.69
CA LEU A 10 -17.89 -8.48 8.40
C LEU A 10 -18.88 -7.88 7.39
N GLU A 11 -19.30 -6.63 7.58
CA GLU A 11 -20.19 -5.93 6.65
C GLU A 11 -19.55 -5.77 5.26
N LEU A 12 -18.27 -5.41 5.19
CA LEU A 12 -17.55 -5.34 3.91
C LEU A 12 -17.48 -6.70 3.21
N ASN A 13 -17.19 -7.76 3.96
CA ASN A 13 -17.17 -9.11 3.41
C ASN A 13 -18.55 -9.52 2.92
N ARG A 14 -19.60 -9.30 3.71
CA ARG A 14 -20.98 -9.55 3.34
C ARG A 14 -21.35 -8.81 2.05
N TRP A 15 -20.97 -7.53 1.95
CA TRP A 15 -21.17 -6.77 0.72
C TRP A 15 -20.45 -7.41 -0.47
N LYS A 16 -19.18 -7.82 -0.33
CA LYS A 16 -18.42 -8.51 -1.40
C LYS A 16 -19.07 -9.83 -1.81
N TYR A 17 -19.61 -10.61 -0.86
CA TYR A 17 -20.31 -11.86 -1.17
C TYR A 17 -21.66 -11.63 -1.85
N SER A 18 -22.36 -10.54 -1.50
CA SER A 18 -23.63 -10.15 -2.12
C SER A 18 -23.50 -9.63 -3.55
N LEU A 19 -22.28 -9.35 -4.03
CA LEU A 19 -22.07 -8.86 -5.38
C LEU A 19 -22.52 -9.91 -6.44
N PRO A 20 -23.15 -9.46 -7.54
CA PRO A 20 -23.43 -10.28 -8.70
C PRO A 20 -22.15 -10.96 -9.25
N PRO A 21 -22.27 -12.16 -9.85
CA PRO A 21 -21.12 -12.90 -10.37
C PRO A 21 -20.34 -12.13 -11.45
N GLU A 22 -20.99 -11.24 -12.21
CA GLU A 22 -20.38 -10.40 -13.24
C GLU A 22 -19.42 -9.35 -12.67
N LEU A 23 -19.57 -8.99 -11.39
CA LEU A 23 -18.72 -8.01 -10.71
C LEU A 23 -17.65 -8.68 -9.83
N LYS A 24 -17.71 -10.01 -9.68
CA LYS A 24 -16.72 -10.80 -8.97
C LYS A 24 -15.56 -11.07 -9.92
N VAL A 25 -14.41 -10.47 -9.63
CA VAL A 25 -13.17 -10.76 -10.34
C VAL A 25 -12.56 -11.99 -9.67
N ASP A 26 -12.90 -13.17 -10.19
CA ASP A 26 -12.30 -14.41 -9.72
C ASP A 26 -10.97 -14.68 -10.44
N ARG A 27 -10.04 -15.36 -9.76
CA ARG A 27 -8.71 -15.67 -10.32
C ARG A 27 -8.75 -16.78 -11.37
N SER A 28 -9.83 -17.56 -11.41
CA SER A 28 -9.95 -18.80 -12.20
C SER A 28 -10.86 -18.66 -13.44
N THR A 29 -11.83 -17.74 -13.41
CA THR A 29 -12.85 -17.63 -14.46
C THR A 29 -12.42 -16.65 -15.56
N LYS A 30 -13.07 -16.73 -16.72
CA LYS A 30 -12.91 -15.81 -17.87
C LYS A 30 -12.64 -14.37 -17.42
N LYS A 31 -11.65 -13.72 -18.05
CA LYS A 31 -11.33 -12.30 -17.82
C LYS A 31 -12.62 -11.48 -17.86
N ASN A 32 -12.89 -10.72 -16.80
CA ASN A 32 -14.05 -9.85 -16.75
C ASN A 32 -13.94 -8.80 -17.85
N MET A 33 -14.97 -8.67 -18.67
CA MET A 33 -14.98 -7.69 -19.77
C MET A 33 -15.29 -6.26 -19.27
N PHE A 34 -15.60 -6.12 -17.98
CA PHE A 34 -16.02 -4.88 -17.36
C PHE A 34 -14.89 -4.22 -16.55
N PRO A 35 -14.36 -3.06 -16.99
CA PRO A 35 -13.28 -2.39 -16.26
C PRO A 35 -13.73 -1.91 -14.86
N HIS A 36 -15.02 -1.57 -14.71
CA HIS A 36 -15.58 -1.12 -13.44
C HIS A 36 -15.56 -2.22 -12.37
N ALA A 37 -15.64 -3.50 -12.74
CA ALA A 37 -15.55 -4.61 -11.78
C ALA A 37 -14.17 -4.66 -11.11
N TYR A 38 -13.09 -4.47 -11.87
CA TYR A 38 -11.73 -4.40 -11.32
C TYR A 38 -11.55 -3.22 -10.38
N ILE A 39 -12.00 -2.03 -10.81
CA ILE A 39 -11.88 -0.81 -9.98
C ILE A 39 -12.70 -0.95 -8.69
N LEU A 40 -13.87 -1.59 -8.74
CA LEU A 40 -14.70 -1.89 -7.58
C LEU A 40 -13.98 -2.82 -6.59
N ASN A 41 -13.31 -3.87 -7.07
CA ASN A 41 -12.55 -4.76 -6.21
C ASN A 41 -11.30 -4.05 -5.63
N MET A 42 -10.65 -3.18 -6.40
CA MET A 42 -9.53 -2.35 -5.90
C MET A 42 -9.99 -1.36 -4.82
N SER A 43 -11.17 -0.75 -4.99
CA SER A 43 -11.72 0.18 -3.99
C SER A 43 -12.13 -0.56 -2.71
N TYR A 44 -12.66 -1.77 -2.82
CA TYR A 44 -12.93 -2.65 -1.67
C TYR A 44 -11.67 -2.89 -0.82
N HIS A 45 -10.56 -3.29 -1.45
CA HIS A 45 -9.30 -3.50 -0.73
C HIS A 45 -8.72 -2.20 -0.18
N THR A 46 -8.98 -1.08 -0.86
CA THR A 46 -8.60 0.25 -0.34
C THR A 46 -9.40 0.62 0.90
N SER A 47 -10.70 0.27 0.97
CA SER A 47 -11.51 0.45 2.18
C SER A 47 -10.94 -0.33 3.35
N ILE A 48 -10.49 -1.57 3.14
CA ILE A 48 -9.79 -2.35 4.19
C ILE A 48 -8.54 -1.62 4.67
N ILE A 49 -7.72 -1.10 3.74
CA ILE A 49 -6.53 -0.31 4.10
C ILE A 49 -6.89 0.91 4.95
N LEU A 50 -7.93 1.64 4.58
CA LEU A 50 -8.38 2.82 5.31
C LEU A 50 -8.93 2.48 6.69
N LEU A 51 -9.64 1.35 6.84
CA LEU A 51 -10.14 0.85 8.12
C LEU A 51 -9.01 0.40 9.06
N CYS A 52 -7.94 -0.17 8.51
CA CYS A 52 -6.78 -0.60 9.27
C CYS A 52 -5.91 0.59 9.72
N LYS A 53 -5.92 1.71 8.97
CA LYS A 53 -5.13 2.93 9.22
C LYS A 53 -5.09 3.41 10.68
N PRO A 54 -6.20 3.53 11.44
CA PRO A 54 -6.17 3.95 12.85
C PRO A 54 -5.43 2.98 13.77
N PHE A 55 -5.31 1.71 13.40
CA PHE A 55 -4.65 0.67 14.18
C PHE A 55 -3.19 0.47 13.81
N LEU A 56 -2.71 1.10 12.73
CA LEU A 56 -1.31 0.98 12.32
C LEU A 56 -0.39 1.75 13.28
N PRO A 57 0.78 1.17 13.63
CA PRO A 57 1.71 1.81 14.55
C PRO A 57 2.28 3.08 13.92
N LYS A 58 2.26 4.18 14.67
CA LYS A 58 2.83 5.45 14.19
C LYS A 58 4.35 5.31 14.15
N GLN A 59 4.98 5.68 13.03
CA GLN A 59 6.43 5.61 12.84
C GLN A 59 7.25 6.34 13.94
N LYS A 60 6.65 7.33 14.64
CA LYS A 60 7.27 8.03 15.76
C LYS A 60 7.32 7.24 17.08
N GLN A 61 6.45 6.24 17.26
CA GLN A 61 6.37 5.47 18.52
C GLN A 61 7.39 4.34 18.60
N HIS A 62 7.93 3.88 17.47
CA HIS A 62 8.89 2.77 17.43
C HIS A 62 10.30 3.15 17.96
N ARG A 63 10.60 4.44 18.14
CA ARG A 63 11.83 4.90 18.80
C ARG A 63 11.71 5.06 20.33
N ALA A 64 10.49 4.97 20.90
CA ALA A 64 10.25 5.36 22.29
C ALA A 64 9.50 4.32 23.14
N SER A 65 8.96 3.23 22.59
CA SER A 65 8.21 2.25 23.38
C SER A 65 8.69 0.83 23.09
N ALA A 66 9.75 0.40 23.79
CA ALA A 66 9.99 -1.01 24.07
C ALA A 66 9.15 -1.51 25.25
N GLU A 67 8.38 -0.63 25.90
CA GLU A 67 7.59 -0.94 27.08
C GLU A 67 6.12 -0.54 26.90
N SER A 68 5.25 -1.50 27.22
CA SER A 68 3.79 -1.41 27.44
C SER A 68 2.86 -1.33 26.21
N HIS A 69 2.31 -2.48 25.80
CA HIS A 69 0.86 -2.79 25.74
C HIS A 69 0.57 -4.06 24.89
N ASN A 70 0.61 -5.24 25.52
CA ASN A 70 0.40 -6.55 24.86
C ASN A 70 -0.93 -6.71 24.09
N GLY A 71 -1.97 -5.92 24.40
CA GLY A 71 -3.26 -5.96 23.69
C GLY A 71 -3.32 -5.09 22.42
N ALA A 72 -2.63 -3.94 22.41
CA ALA A 72 -2.57 -3.04 21.26
C ALA A 72 -1.72 -3.64 20.13
N ASP A 73 -0.71 -4.44 20.49
CA ASP A 73 0.17 -5.11 19.55
C ASP A 73 -0.55 -6.14 18.68
N LYS A 74 -1.53 -6.88 19.21
CA LYS A 74 -2.23 -7.90 18.43
C LYS A 74 -3.13 -7.27 17.36
N ALA A 75 -3.92 -6.26 17.72
CA ALA A 75 -4.76 -5.54 16.78
C ALA A 75 -3.95 -4.82 15.69
N SER A 76 -2.83 -4.19 16.09
CA SER A 76 -1.89 -3.53 15.19
C SER A 76 -1.26 -4.50 14.20
N LYS A 77 -0.79 -5.67 14.67
CA LYS A 77 -0.25 -6.74 13.81
C LYS A 77 -1.30 -7.26 12.82
N THR A 78 -2.52 -7.55 13.29
CA THR A 78 -3.62 -8.01 12.42
C THR A 78 -3.98 -6.95 11.37
N ALA A 79 -4.09 -5.68 11.76
CA ALA A 79 -4.38 -4.58 10.84
C ALA A 79 -3.28 -4.44 9.77
N MET A 80 -2.01 -4.56 10.16
CA MET A 80 -0.88 -4.53 9.22
C MET A 80 -0.93 -5.69 8.23
N LEU A 81 -1.22 -6.91 8.71
CA LEU A 81 -1.35 -8.10 7.86
C LEU A 81 -2.49 -7.93 6.84
N LEU A 82 -3.66 -7.46 7.28
CA LEU A 82 -4.80 -7.18 6.40
C LEU A 82 -4.50 -6.09 5.36
N CYS A 83 -3.80 -5.04 5.78
CA CYS A 83 -3.28 -3.99 4.91
C CYS A 83 -2.33 -4.55 3.84
N ALA A 84 -1.33 -5.34 4.26
CA ALA A 84 -0.34 -5.91 3.37
C ALA A 84 -0.98 -6.88 2.36
N GLU A 85 -1.92 -7.70 2.81
CA GLU A 85 -2.65 -8.61 1.94
C GLU A 85 -3.55 -7.86 0.95
N SER A 86 -4.25 -6.84 1.42
CA SER A 86 -5.06 -5.96 0.55
C SER A 86 -4.21 -5.27 -0.51
N ALA A 87 -2.98 -4.85 -0.17
CA ALA A 87 -2.06 -4.28 -1.15
C ALA A 87 -1.65 -5.30 -2.23
N LYS A 88 -1.36 -6.56 -1.86
CA LYS A 88 -1.07 -7.63 -2.83
C LYS A 88 -2.25 -7.92 -3.75
N GLU A 89 -3.47 -7.94 -3.20
CA GLU A 89 -4.68 -8.12 -4.00
C GLU A 89 -4.86 -6.96 -4.99
N ILE A 90 -4.62 -5.71 -4.58
CA ILE A 90 -4.64 -4.55 -5.49
C ILE A 90 -3.59 -4.71 -6.61
N ALA A 91 -2.38 -5.19 -6.31
CA ALA A 91 -1.37 -5.46 -7.33
C ALA A 91 -1.82 -6.54 -8.32
N THR A 92 -2.44 -7.61 -7.80
CA THR A 92 -2.96 -8.72 -8.62
C THR A 92 -4.10 -8.26 -9.52
N LEU A 93 -5.07 -7.52 -8.98
CA LEU A 93 -6.15 -6.90 -9.74
C LEU A 93 -5.61 -5.95 -10.79
N SER A 94 -4.53 -5.21 -10.47
CA SER A 94 -3.88 -4.31 -11.42
C SER A 94 -3.31 -5.09 -12.62
N GLN A 95 -2.62 -6.20 -12.35
CA GLN A 95 -2.07 -7.04 -13.41
C GLN A 95 -3.17 -7.70 -14.25
N GLN A 96 -4.25 -8.18 -13.61
CA GLN A 96 -5.39 -8.77 -14.32
C GLN A 96 -6.10 -7.76 -15.22
N TYR A 97 -6.34 -6.54 -14.73
CA TYR A 97 -6.89 -5.45 -15.53
C TYR A 97 -6.00 -5.16 -16.75
N ARG A 98 -4.68 -5.09 -16.56
CA ARG A 98 -3.74 -4.91 -17.67
C ARG A 98 -3.79 -6.07 -18.66
N SER A 99 -3.97 -7.29 -18.20
CA SER A 99 -4.13 -8.46 -19.07
C SER A 99 -5.43 -8.47 -19.88
N ALA A 100 -6.47 -7.76 -19.41
CA ALA A 100 -7.78 -7.68 -20.03
C ALA A 100 -7.89 -6.48 -20.99
N PHE A 101 -7.37 -5.31 -20.59
CA PHE A 101 -7.54 -4.04 -21.31
C PHE A 101 -6.23 -3.45 -21.85
N SER A 102 -5.10 -4.17 -21.74
CA SER A 102 -3.73 -3.78 -22.12
C SER A 102 -3.09 -2.62 -21.34
N SER A 103 -3.85 -1.62 -20.87
CA SER A 103 -3.30 -0.43 -20.20
C SER A 103 -4.29 0.26 -19.26
N PHE A 104 -3.77 0.99 -18.27
CA PHE A 104 -4.53 1.83 -17.33
C PHE A 104 -4.86 3.26 -17.79
N ARG A 105 -4.44 3.67 -18.99
CA ARG A 105 -4.63 5.06 -19.48
C ARG A 105 -6.08 5.54 -19.34
N ARG A 106 -7.06 4.73 -19.76
CA ARG A 106 -8.49 5.11 -19.73
C ARG A 106 -9.20 4.79 -18.40
N SER A 107 -8.44 4.48 -17.35
CA SER A 107 -8.99 4.11 -16.06
C SER A 107 -9.45 5.35 -15.27
N PRO A 108 -10.54 5.24 -14.47
CA PRO A 108 -10.98 6.33 -13.62
C PRO A 108 -9.92 6.71 -12.58
N ILE A 109 -9.98 7.97 -12.12
CA ILE A 109 -9.08 8.53 -11.11
C ILE A 109 -9.03 7.70 -9.81
N THR A 110 -10.11 6.98 -9.48
CA THR A 110 -10.18 6.05 -8.34
C THR A 110 -9.05 5.03 -8.35
N ALA A 111 -8.62 4.56 -9.52
CA ALA A 111 -7.49 3.63 -9.64
C ALA A 111 -6.18 4.23 -9.12
N THR A 112 -5.99 5.55 -9.29
CA THR A 112 -4.83 6.27 -8.76
C THR A 112 -4.82 6.23 -7.24
N HIS A 113 -5.96 6.52 -6.62
CA HIS A 113 -6.09 6.49 -5.16
C HIS A 113 -5.87 5.08 -4.59
N CYS A 114 -6.44 4.06 -5.24
CA CYS A 114 -6.27 2.66 -4.81
C CYS A 114 -4.80 2.22 -4.91
N THR A 115 -4.16 2.49 -6.05
CA THR A 115 -2.77 2.12 -6.32
C THR A 115 -1.80 2.83 -5.38
N LEU A 116 -2.01 4.13 -5.15
CA LEU A 116 -1.21 4.90 -4.20
C LEU A 116 -1.36 4.37 -2.77
N SER A 117 -2.59 4.12 -2.32
CA SER A 117 -2.85 3.61 -0.97
C SER A 117 -2.15 2.27 -0.73
N ALA A 118 -2.20 1.36 -1.71
CA ALA A 118 -1.49 0.09 -1.67
C ALA A 118 0.03 0.27 -1.61
N ALA A 119 0.60 1.12 -2.47
CA ALA A 119 2.04 1.38 -2.50
C ALA A 119 2.55 1.94 -1.17
N LEU A 120 1.81 2.88 -0.57
CA LEU A 120 2.17 3.47 0.73
C LEU A 120 2.17 2.42 1.84
N VAL A 121 1.17 1.54 1.87
CA VAL A 121 1.12 0.43 2.82
C VAL A 121 2.31 -0.50 2.64
N THR A 122 2.70 -0.82 1.40
CA THR A 122 3.85 -1.68 1.13
C THR A 122 5.16 -1.04 1.65
N VAL A 123 5.36 0.26 1.41
CA VAL A 123 6.49 1.02 1.96
C VAL A 123 6.46 1.02 3.50
N GLN A 124 5.30 1.25 4.10
CA GLN A 124 5.15 1.24 5.55
C GLN A 124 5.44 -0.15 6.15
N ALA A 125 4.91 -1.21 5.55
CA ALA A 125 5.14 -2.58 5.99
C ALA A 125 6.64 -2.95 5.92
N TYR A 126 7.35 -2.48 4.88
CA TYR A 126 8.79 -2.64 4.76
C TYR A 126 9.55 -1.95 5.89
N HIS A 127 9.25 -0.67 6.16
CA HIS A 127 9.91 0.08 7.23
C HIS A 127 9.68 -0.51 8.62
N LEU A 128 8.56 -1.20 8.82
CA LEU A 128 8.22 -1.86 10.08
C LEU A 128 8.76 -3.30 10.16
N GLY A 129 9.49 -3.80 9.16
CA GLY A 129 10.02 -5.16 9.16
C GLY A 129 8.95 -6.26 9.07
N HIS A 130 7.73 -5.93 8.63
CA HIS A 130 6.62 -6.89 8.52
C HIS A 130 6.58 -7.59 7.16
N THR A 131 7.51 -7.29 6.26
CA THR A 131 7.60 -7.92 4.93
C THR A 131 8.55 -9.10 4.95
N GLN A 132 8.10 -10.26 4.46
CA GLN A 132 8.90 -11.51 4.40
C GLN A 132 10.15 -11.41 3.53
N SER A 133 10.18 -10.53 2.51
CA SER A 133 11.34 -10.40 1.61
C SER A 133 11.40 -9.02 0.95
N GLN A 134 12.58 -8.41 0.93
CA GLN A 134 12.85 -7.15 0.22
C GLN A 134 12.53 -7.28 -1.28
N THR A 135 12.78 -8.44 -1.88
CA THR A 135 12.50 -8.73 -3.30
C THR A 135 11.01 -8.68 -3.61
N SER A 136 10.17 -9.24 -2.73
CA SER A 136 8.71 -9.21 -2.92
C SER A 136 8.15 -7.79 -2.83
N THR A 137 8.62 -7.01 -1.85
CA THR A 137 8.29 -5.59 -1.72
C THR A 137 8.65 -4.81 -2.98
N LYS A 138 9.87 -5.00 -3.49
CA LYS A 138 10.34 -4.33 -4.70
C LYS A 138 9.44 -4.64 -5.91
N HIS A 139 9.12 -5.91 -6.14
CA HIS A 139 8.22 -6.31 -7.22
C HIS A 139 6.83 -5.68 -7.11
N LEU A 140 6.27 -5.58 -5.89
CA LEU A 140 5.00 -4.88 -5.65
C LEU A 140 5.11 -3.38 -5.98
N LEU A 141 6.19 -2.72 -5.54
CA LEU A 141 6.43 -1.31 -5.82
C LEU A 141 6.63 -1.05 -7.32
N GLU A 142 7.34 -1.91 -8.02
CA GLU A 142 7.48 -1.87 -9.48
C GLU A 142 6.12 -1.99 -10.18
N THR A 143 5.26 -2.90 -9.70
CA THR A 143 3.89 -3.08 -10.23
C THR A 143 3.04 -1.82 -10.04
N PHE A 144 3.09 -1.21 -8.85
CA PHE A 144 2.38 0.04 -8.57
C PHE A 144 2.96 1.23 -9.34
N SER A 145 4.30 1.30 -9.44
CA SER A 145 5.01 2.33 -10.20
C SER A 145 4.57 2.32 -11.67
N LYS A 146 4.59 1.14 -12.31
CA LYS A 146 4.13 0.96 -13.69
C LYS A 146 2.65 1.34 -13.87
N THR A 147 1.82 0.98 -12.90
CA THR A 147 0.38 1.32 -12.94
C THR A 147 0.16 2.83 -12.81
N LEU A 148 0.90 3.50 -11.93
CA LEU A 148 0.84 4.96 -11.78
C LEU A 148 1.44 5.70 -12.98
N GLU A 149 2.48 5.16 -13.61
CA GLU A 149 3.04 5.68 -14.85
C GLU A 149 2.00 5.67 -15.97
N GLU A 150 1.31 4.54 -16.18
CA GLU A 150 0.23 4.43 -17.18
C GLU A 150 -0.96 5.36 -16.86
N LEU A 151 -1.28 5.57 -15.58
CA LEU A 151 -2.31 6.52 -15.14
C LEU A 151 -1.85 7.98 -15.28
N SER A 152 -0.54 8.24 -15.25
CA SER A 152 0.04 9.59 -15.28
C SER A 152 -0.18 10.33 -16.61
N ASP A 153 -0.47 9.57 -17.66
CA ASP A 153 -0.80 10.09 -18.98
C ASP A 153 -2.22 10.66 -19.04
N SER A 154 -3.08 10.27 -18.11
CA SER A 154 -4.47 10.73 -18.05
C SER A 154 -4.77 11.58 -16.83
N TRP A 155 -3.99 11.44 -15.75
CA TRP A 155 -4.19 12.17 -14.50
C TRP A 155 -2.87 12.79 -13.98
N LEU A 156 -2.81 14.11 -13.92
CA LEU A 156 -1.67 14.85 -13.37
C LEU A 156 -1.30 14.47 -11.92
N PRO A 157 -2.27 14.19 -11.01
CA PRO A 157 -1.93 13.71 -9.67
C PRO A 157 -1.15 12.40 -9.68
N ALA A 158 -1.48 11.47 -10.57
CA ALA A 158 -0.80 10.19 -10.69
C ALA A 158 0.70 10.38 -11.02
N ARG A 159 1.03 11.35 -11.87
CA ARG A 159 2.43 11.71 -12.18
C ARG A 159 3.24 12.12 -10.94
N ARG A 160 2.64 12.95 -10.07
CA ARG A 160 3.30 13.40 -8.83
C ARG A 160 3.55 12.23 -7.87
N TYR A 161 2.57 11.34 -7.76
CA TYR A 161 2.68 10.15 -6.92
C TYR A 161 3.69 9.14 -7.45
N TRP A 162 3.68 8.90 -8.75
CA TRP A 162 4.66 8.06 -9.43
C TRP A 162 6.10 8.52 -9.16
N ASN A 163 6.38 9.82 -9.36
CA ASN A 163 7.71 10.38 -9.08
C ASN A 163 8.14 10.16 -7.62
N SER A 164 7.21 10.30 -6.67
CA SER A 164 7.49 10.07 -5.25
C SER A 164 7.83 8.60 -4.97
N ILE A 165 7.06 7.67 -5.51
CA ILE A 165 7.28 6.22 -5.32
C ILE A 165 8.57 5.78 -6.00
N ARG A 166 8.88 6.28 -7.19
CA ARG A 166 10.13 5.99 -7.89
C ARG A 166 11.36 6.42 -7.10
N GLN A 167 11.30 7.59 -6.45
CA GLN A 167 12.39 8.04 -5.57
C GLN A 167 12.57 7.13 -4.36
N ILE A 168 11.47 6.65 -3.78
CA ILE A 168 11.49 5.69 -2.66
C ILE A 168 12.10 4.35 -3.10
N ASP A 169 11.69 3.83 -4.26
CA ASP A 169 12.21 2.58 -4.83
C ASP A 169 13.72 2.63 -5.10
N GLN A 170 14.20 3.74 -5.68
CA GLN A 170 15.64 3.99 -5.85
C GLN A 170 16.39 4.12 -4.51
N GLY A 171 15.72 4.63 -3.48
CA GLY A 171 16.25 4.68 -2.12
C GLY A 171 16.47 3.29 -1.52
N PHE A 172 15.56 2.35 -1.77
CA PHE A 172 15.71 0.96 -1.31
C PHE A 172 16.92 0.27 -1.94
N GLY A 173 17.18 0.49 -3.23
CA GLY A 173 18.36 -0.05 -3.92
C GLY A 173 19.70 0.43 -3.36
N ARG A 174 19.74 1.61 -2.73
CA ARG A 174 20.96 2.15 -2.09
C ARG A 174 21.14 1.66 -0.65
N ALA A 175 20.06 1.36 0.06
CA ALA A 175 20.13 0.86 1.43
C ALA A 175 20.65 -0.58 1.51
N GLY A 176 20.40 -1.40 0.48
CA GLY A 176 20.88 -2.79 0.40
C GLY A 176 22.38 -2.95 0.13
N VAL A 177 23.12 -1.87 -0.18
CA VAL A 177 24.58 -1.93 -0.43
C VAL A 177 25.40 -1.69 0.85
N VAL A 178 24.77 -1.36 1.98
CA VAL A 178 25.49 -1.02 3.23
C VAL A 178 25.53 -2.18 4.24
N GLU A 179 24.84 -3.30 3.99
CA GLU A 179 24.75 -4.42 4.95
C GLU A 179 25.66 -5.62 4.63
N THR A 180 26.83 -5.38 4.01
CA THR A 180 27.93 -6.35 4.00
C THR A 180 29.24 -5.57 4.00
N ASP A 181 29.59 -4.93 5.10
CA ASP A 181 30.99 -4.84 5.52
C ASP A 181 31.13 -4.23 6.92
N ILE A 182 31.86 -5.00 7.75
CA ILE A 182 32.70 -4.57 8.87
C ILE A 182 32.07 -4.48 10.27
N ILE A 183 32.54 -5.45 11.05
CA ILE A 183 32.66 -5.55 12.50
C ILE A 183 33.16 -4.23 13.15
N ARG A 184 32.47 -3.86 14.25
CA ARG A 184 32.87 -3.01 15.40
C ARG A 184 32.66 -1.48 15.37
N PRO A 185 32.48 -0.88 16.56
CA PRO A 185 31.68 0.32 16.80
C PRO A 185 32.53 1.59 16.84
N THR A 186 31.95 2.72 16.44
CA THR A 186 32.07 4.04 17.10
C THR A 186 31.42 5.11 16.22
N GLY A 187 30.94 6.18 16.86
CA GLY A 187 30.98 7.50 16.24
C GLY A 187 29.72 7.94 15.52
N ILE A 188 28.90 8.69 16.26
CA ILE A 188 27.86 9.61 15.80
C ILE A 188 28.35 10.42 14.58
N ARG A 189 27.51 10.56 13.55
CA ARG A 189 27.04 11.84 12.93
C ARG A 189 26.71 11.66 11.44
N GLY A 190 25.46 11.94 11.06
CA GLY A 190 25.06 12.00 9.65
C GLY A 190 23.55 11.98 9.42
N TYR A 191 22.84 12.98 9.94
CA TYR A 191 21.47 13.31 9.52
C TYR A 191 21.46 13.75 8.03
N TYR A 192 20.27 13.98 7.47
CA TYR A 192 19.99 14.65 6.18
C TYR A 192 19.72 13.79 4.93
N LYS A 193 18.80 12.81 4.98
CA LYS A 193 17.99 12.41 3.79
C LYS A 193 16.50 12.11 4.06
N SER A 194 16.01 12.35 5.28
CA SER A 194 14.63 11.98 5.68
C SER A 194 13.60 13.11 5.52
N THR A 195 14.02 14.34 5.25
CA THR A 195 13.11 15.51 5.23
C THR A 195 12.24 15.61 3.97
N ALA A 196 12.69 15.07 2.83
CA ALA A 196 11.90 15.07 1.59
C ALA A 196 10.74 14.06 1.59
N LEU A 197 10.89 12.95 2.32
CA LEU A 197 9.83 11.95 2.48
C LEU A 197 8.78 12.39 3.53
N LEU A 198 9.21 13.15 4.53
CA LEU A 198 8.34 13.69 5.57
C LEU A 198 7.40 14.78 5.06
N THR A 199 7.80 15.59 4.07
CA THR A 199 6.92 16.60 3.48
C THR A 199 5.86 15.98 2.56
N GLY A 200 6.22 14.94 1.79
CA GLY A 200 5.27 14.20 0.95
C GLY A 200 4.16 13.51 1.75
N LEU A 201 4.53 12.82 2.83
CA LEU A 201 3.58 12.09 3.70
C LEU A 201 2.79 13.03 4.63
N ALA A 202 3.39 14.14 5.10
CA ALA A 202 2.68 15.17 5.86
C ALA A 202 1.71 15.98 4.97
N SER A 203 2.01 16.13 3.67
CA SER A 203 1.11 16.73 2.69
C SER A 203 -0.10 15.84 2.42
N TRP A 204 0.11 14.53 2.26
CA TRP A 204 -0.99 13.55 2.16
C TRP A 204 -1.88 13.56 3.41
N ARG A 205 -1.29 13.76 4.59
CA ARG A 205 -2.03 13.87 5.87
C ARG A 205 -2.98 15.08 5.92
N ARG A 206 -2.71 16.15 5.17
CA ARG A 206 -3.57 17.35 5.13
C ARG A 206 -4.67 17.27 4.08
N GLN A 207 -4.52 16.48 3.02
CA GLN A 207 -5.51 16.38 1.94
C GLN A 207 -6.70 15.45 2.23
N ILE A 208 -6.75 14.80 3.40
CA ILE A 208 -7.81 13.84 3.77
C ILE A 208 -8.48 14.25 5.11
N SER A 209 -8.19 15.44 5.64
CA SER A 209 -8.89 16.00 6.82
C SER A 209 -9.88 17.11 6.47
N THR A 210 -10.24 17.23 5.20
CA THR A 210 -11.30 18.08 4.65
C THR A 210 -12.22 17.19 3.85
#